data_AF-A0A804NGC1-F1
#
_entry.id   AF-A0A804NGC1-F1
#
_cell.length_a   1.000
_cell.length_b   1.000
_cell.length_c   1.000
_cell.angle_alpha   90.00
_cell.angle_beta   90.00
_cell.angle_gamma   90.00
#
_symmetry.space_group_name_H-M   'P 1'
#
loop_
_entity.id
_entity.type
_entity.pdbx_description
1 polymer ?
#
loop_
_entity_poly.entity_id
_entity_poly.type
_entity_poly.pdbx_seq_one_letter_code
_entity_poly.pdbx_strand_id
1 'polypeptide(L)'
;MDPTVERLKSGFQKFKTEVYDKKPELFEPLKSGQSPRYMVFACSDSRVCPSVTLGLQPGEAFTVRNIASMVPPYDKIKYAGTGSAIEYAVCALKVQVIVVIGHSCCGGIRALLSLKDGAPDNFHFVEDWVRIGSPAKNKVKKEHASVPFDDQCSILEKEAVNVSLQNLKSYPFVKEGLAGGTLKLPQDAIERLTSGFQQFKVNVYDKKPELFGPLKSGQAPKYMVFACSDSRVCPSVTLGLQPGEAFTVRNIAAMVPGYDKTKYTGIGSAIEYAVCALKVEVLVVIGHSCCGGIRALLSLQDGAPDTFHFVEDWVKIGFIAKMKVKKEHASVPFDDQCSILEKEAVNVSLENLKTYPFVKEGLANGTLKLIGAHYDFVSGEFLTWKK
;
A
#
# COMPACT_ATOMS: atom_id res chain seq x y z
N MET A 1 -0.56 28.01 9.99
CA MET A 1 -0.83 26.82 9.16
C MET A 1 -0.04 25.65 9.73
N ASP A 2 -0.58 24.42 9.74
CA ASP A 2 0.14 23.25 10.27
C ASP A 2 1.27 22.84 9.30
N PRO A 3 2.56 22.89 9.69
CA PRO A 3 3.68 22.61 8.78
C PRO A 3 3.59 21.24 8.11
N THR A 4 2.98 20.26 8.79
CA THR A 4 2.86 18.92 8.24
C THR A 4 1.85 18.83 7.09
N VAL A 5 0.80 19.65 7.11
CA VAL A 5 -0.18 19.77 6.01
C VAL A 5 0.43 20.56 4.86
N GLU A 6 1.13 21.66 5.16
CA GLU A 6 1.76 22.50 4.14
C GLU A 6 2.85 21.77 3.35
N ARG A 7 3.58 20.84 3.99
CA ARG A 7 4.52 19.96 3.27
C ARG A 7 3.82 19.08 2.21
N LEU A 8 2.62 18.57 2.49
CA LEU A 8 1.86 17.76 1.52
C LEU A 8 1.34 18.63 0.37
N LYS A 9 0.79 19.81 0.68
CA LYS A 9 0.25 20.75 -0.32
C LYS A 9 1.34 21.32 -1.22
N SER A 10 2.46 21.74 -0.66
CA SER A 10 3.61 22.24 -1.45
C SER A 10 4.18 21.15 -2.37
N GLY A 11 4.28 19.92 -1.86
CA GLY A 11 4.68 18.76 -2.65
C GLY A 11 3.72 18.48 -3.82
N PHE A 12 2.41 18.55 -3.57
CA PHE A 12 1.39 18.44 -4.61
C PHE A 12 1.48 19.57 -5.64
N GLN A 13 1.61 20.83 -5.20
CA GLN A 13 1.72 21.97 -6.09
C GLN A 13 2.91 21.85 -7.05
N LYS A 14 4.04 21.34 -6.53
CA LYS A 14 5.23 21.04 -7.35
C LYS A 14 4.94 19.94 -8.37
N PHE A 15 4.34 18.83 -7.94
CA PHE A 15 3.91 17.76 -8.87
C PHE A 15 2.97 18.30 -9.96
N LYS A 16 1.97 19.09 -9.59
CA LYS A 16 0.99 19.66 -10.51
C LYS A 16 1.68 20.49 -11.59
N THR A 17 2.53 21.43 -11.18
CA THR A 17 3.17 22.41 -12.08
C THR A 17 4.36 21.85 -12.86
N GLU A 18 5.12 20.92 -12.29
CA GLU A 18 6.35 20.40 -12.93
C GLU A 18 6.15 19.08 -13.65
N VAL A 19 5.08 18.33 -13.35
CA VAL A 19 4.84 16.99 -13.91
C VAL A 19 3.49 16.90 -14.59
N TYR A 20 2.38 17.14 -13.87
CA TYR A 20 1.03 16.94 -14.39
C TYR A 20 0.74 17.86 -15.59
N ASP A 21 0.92 19.16 -15.40
CA ASP A 21 0.60 20.18 -16.43
C ASP A 21 1.55 20.14 -17.63
N LYS A 22 2.73 19.55 -17.48
CA LYS A 22 3.76 19.47 -18.53
C LYS A 22 3.69 18.19 -19.35
N LYS A 23 2.84 17.23 -18.98
CA LYS A 23 2.75 15.91 -19.63
C LYS A 23 1.30 15.49 -19.94
N PRO A 24 0.49 16.32 -20.62
CA PRO A 24 -0.90 15.97 -20.95
C PRO A 24 -1.01 14.64 -21.70
N GLU A 25 -0.03 14.30 -22.55
CA GLU A 25 0.03 13.02 -23.27
C GLU A 25 0.10 11.79 -22.36
N LEU A 26 0.61 11.96 -21.13
CA LEU A 26 0.67 10.92 -20.12
C LEU A 26 -0.61 10.87 -19.27
N PHE A 27 -1.16 12.04 -18.91
CA PHE A 27 -2.26 12.13 -17.94
C PHE A 27 -3.66 12.10 -18.56
N GLU A 28 -3.88 12.68 -19.75
CA GLU A 28 -5.19 12.69 -20.40
C GLU A 28 -5.76 11.27 -20.65
N PRO A 29 -4.99 10.30 -21.18
CA PRO A 29 -5.52 8.94 -21.39
C PRO A 29 -5.91 8.21 -20.10
N LEU A 30 -5.33 8.62 -18.96
CA LEU A 30 -5.57 7.98 -17.66
C LEU A 30 -6.84 8.50 -16.95
N LYS A 31 -7.44 9.59 -17.45
CA LYS A 31 -8.69 10.13 -16.89
C LYS A 31 -9.87 9.18 -17.13
N SER A 32 -9.88 8.46 -18.25
CA SER A 32 -10.94 7.49 -18.57
C SER A 32 -10.80 6.15 -17.84
N GLY A 33 -9.66 5.86 -17.21
CA GLY A 33 -9.45 4.62 -16.47
C GLY A 33 -8.00 4.21 -16.32
N GLN A 34 -7.77 3.02 -15.78
CA GLN A 34 -6.45 2.41 -15.62
C GLN A 34 -6.42 1.03 -16.26
N SER A 35 -5.28 0.68 -16.85
CA SER A 35 -5.00 -0.65 -17.42
C SER A 35 -3.55 -1.04 -17.15
N PRO A 36 -3.12 -1.12 -15.86
CA PRO A 36 -1.74 -1.38 -15.52
C PRO A 36 -1.30 -2.75 -16.00
N ARG A 37 -0.10 -2.82 -16.57
CA ARG A 37 0.53 -4.09 -16.95
C ARG A 37 1.01 -4.86 -15.73
N TYR A 38 1.45 -4.14 -14.71
CA TYR A 38 2.09 -4.70 -13.51
C TYR A 38 1.17 -4.63 -12.29
N MET A 39 1.19 -5.69 -11.48
CA MET A 39 0.92 -5.61 -10.05
C MET A 39 2.23 -5.67 -9.30
N VAL A 40 2.45 -4.77 -8.33
CA VAL A 40 3.70 -4.71 -7.55
C VAL A 40 3.40 -4.80 -6.05
N PHE A 41 4.00 -5.77 -5.38
CA PHE A 41 4.13 -5.82 -3.92
C PHE A 41 5.47 -5.22 -3.50
N ALA A 42 5.42 -4.21 -2.64
CA ALA A 42 6.60 -3.57 -2.07
C ALA A 42 6.41 -3.31 -0.56
N CYS A 43 7.51 -3.06 0.14
CA CYS A 43 7.46 -2.86 1.58
C CYS A 43 6.88 -1.47 1.87
N SER A 44 6.23 -1.29 3.02
CA SER A 44 5.77 0.01 3.49
C SER A 44 6.92 0.96 3.87
N ASP A 45 8.14 0.45 4.00
CA ASP A 45 9.36 1.20 4.30
C ASP A 45 9.49 2.47 3.45
N SER A 46 9.73 3.59 4.14
CA SER A 46 9.75 4.93 3.56
C SER A 46 10.85 5.17 2.52
N ARG A 47 11.82 4.27 2.39
CA ARG A 47 12.97 4.41 1.50
C ARG A 47 12.75 3.81 0.10
N VAL A 48 11.75 2.94 -0.07
CA VAL A 48 11.68 1.99 -1.20
C VAL A 48 10.38 2.07 -2.00
N CYS A 49 9.90 3.29 -2.31
CA CYS A 49 8.70 3.44 -3.15
C CYS A 49 8.93 2.88 -4.57
N PRO A 50 8.17 1.85 -5.01
CA PRO A 50 8.44 1.17 -6.28
C PRO A 50 8.26 2.07 -7.49
N SER A 51 7.35 3.07 -7.44
CA SER A 51 7.21 4.04 -8.54
C SER A 51 8.47 4.84 -8.78
N VAL A 52 9.20 5.16 -7.71
CA VAL A 52 10.46 5.90 -7.78
C VAL A 52 11.61 4.95 -8.10
N THR A 53 11.75 3.86 -7.35
CA THR A 53 12.92 2.96 -7.47
C THR A 53 12.94 2.17 -8.77
N LEU A 54 11.79 1.87 -9.38
CA LEU A 54 11.69 1.19 -10.67
C LEU A 54 11.35 2.14 -11.83
N GLY A 55 11.26 3.45 -11.57
CA GLY A 55 10.91 4.45 -12.58
C GLY A 55 9.56 4.19 -13.25
N LEU A 56 8.57 3.67 -12.52
CA LEU A 56 7.23 3.40 -13.05
C LEU A 56 6.44 4.71 -13.16
N GLN A 57 5.88 4.94 -14.34
CA GLN A 57 5.00 6.07 -14.64
C GLN A 57 3.59 5.82 -14.08
N PRO A 58 2.81 6.90 -13.85
CA PRO A 58 1.37 6.80 -13.64
C PRO A 58 0.72 5.91 -14.71
N GLY A 59 -0.15 5.00 -14.26
CA GLY A 59 -0.82 4.03 -15.13
C GLY A 59 -0.12 2.67 -15.22
N GLU A 60 1.19 2.56 -15.02
CA GLU A 60 1.93 1.31 -15.29
C GLU A 60 1.71 0.20 -14.25
N ALA A 61 1.58 0.55 -12.97
CA ALA A 61 1.61 -0.43 -11.89
C ALA A 61 0.52 -0.24 -10.82
N PHE A 62 -0.34 -1.24 -10.67
CA PHE A 62 -1.21 -1.40 -9.51
C PHE A 62 -0.37 -1.87 -8.32
N THR A 63 -0.29 -1.08 -7.24
CA THR A 63 0.72 -1.31 -6.19
C THR A 63 0.09 -1.63 -4.84
N VAL A 64 0.54 -2.72 -4.22
CA VAL A 64 0.28 -3.03 -2.81
C VAL A 64 1.52 -2.73 -2.00
N ARG A 65 1.35 -2.03 -0.87
CA ARG A 65 2.44 -1.81 0.09
C ARG A 65 2.03 -2.25 1.49
N ASN A 66 2.82 -3.13 2.09
CA ASN A 66 2.61 -3.68 3.43
C ASN A 66 3.95 -3.97 4.12
N ILE A 67 3.93 -4.44 5.37
CA ILE A 67 5.15 -4.82 6.09
C ILE A 67 5.87 -5.95 5.35
N ALA A 68 7.14 -5.71 5.01
CA ALA A 68 8.07 -6.65 4.38
C ALA A 68 7.65 -7.19 3.00
N SER A 69 6.81 -6.45 2.26
CA SER A 69 6.33 -6.84 0.92
C SER A 69 5.67 -8.23 0.88
N MET A 70 5.14 -8.70 2.01
CA MET A 70 4.71 -10.09 2.14
C MET A 70 3.40 -10.32 1.39
N VAL A 71 3.32 -11.46 0.72
CA VAL A 71 2.07 -12.01 0.21
C VAL A 71 1.69 -13.18 1.12
N PRO A 72 0.60 -13.09 1.90
CA PRO A 72 0.07 -14.21 2.66
C PRO A 72 -0.53 -15.29 1.74
N PRO A 73 -0.74 -16.53 2.24
CA PRO A 73 -1.55 -17.51 1.53
C PRO A 73 -3.02 -17.06 1.43
N TYR A 74 -3.77 -17.71 0.55
CA TYR A 74 -5.21 -17.50 0.38
C TYR A 74 -5.97 -17.75 1.70
N ASP A 75 -6.57 -16.69 2.25
CA ASP A 75 -7.46 -16.76 3.41
C ASP A 75 -8.48 -15.62 3.32
N LYS A 76 -9.76 -15.97 3.20
CA LYS A 76 -10.86 -15.01 3.06
C LYS A 76 -11.13 -14.17 4.32
N ILE A 77 -10.71 -14.65 5.48
CA ILE A 77 -10.99 -14.01 6.77
C ILE A 77 -9.81 -13.13 7.17
N LYS A 78 -8.62 -13.71 7.26
CA LYS A 78 -7.44 -13.06 7.84
C LYS A 78 -6.70 -12.13 6.86
N TYR A 79 -6.78 -12.43 5.56
CA TYR A 79 -5.96 -11.77 4.54
C TYR A 79 -6.77 -11.10 3.44
N ALA A 80 -8.02 -10.73 3.72
CA ALA A 80 -8.94 -10.12 2.77
C ALA A 80 -8.39 -8.86 2.07
N GLY A 81 -7.61 -8.03 2.78
CA GLY A 81 -6.99 -6.84 2.18
C GLY A 81 -5.95 -7.16 1.10
N THR A 82 -5.17 -8.23 1.28
CA THR A 82 -4.22 -8.66 0.23
C THR A 82 -4.94 -9.44 -0.86
N GLY A 83 -5.85 -10.35 -0.49
CA GLY A 83 -6.63 -11.13 -1.44
C GLY A 83 -7.46 -10.28 -2.40
N SER A 84 -8.13 -9.24 -1.89
CA SER A 84 -8.90 -8.30 -2.72
C SER A 84 -8.04 -7.53 -3.70
N ALA A 85 -6.83 -7.12 -3.32
CA ALA A 85 -5.91 -6.43 -4.21
C ALA A 85 -5.41 -7.35 -5.34
N ILE A 86 -5.06 -8.61 -5.04
CA ILE A 86 -4.64 -9.59 -6.06
C ILE A 86 -5.81 -9.92 -6.98
N GLU A 87 -6.99 -10.20 -6.40
CA GLU A 87 -8.19 -10.51 -7.16
C GLU A 87 -8.58 -9.35 -8.10
N TYR A 88 -8.59 -8.12 -7.60
CA TYR A 88 -8.91 -6.97 -8.43
C TYR A 88 -7.89 -6.77 -9.57
N ALA A 89 -6.60 -6.91 -9.27
CA ALA A 89 -5.55 -6.79 -10.28
C ALA A 89 -5.66 -7.86 -11.37
N VAL A 90 -5.86 -9.13 -10.99
CA VAL A 90 -5.89 -10.26 -11.93
C VAL A 90 -7.24 -10.36 -12.64
N CYS A 91 -8.35 -10.26 -11.90
CA CYS A 91 -9.68 -10.53 -12.42
C CYS A 91 -10.34 -9.30 -13.05
N ALA A 92 -10.12 -8.10 -12.51
CA ALA A 92 -10.73 -6.88 -13.05
C ALA A 92 -9.79 -6.11 -13.98
N LEU A 93 -8.56 -5.80 -13.54
CA LEU A 93 -7.60 -5.01 -14.32
C LEU A 93 -6.83 -5.83 -15.36
N LYS A 94 -6.85 -7.17 -15.24
CA LYS A 94 -6.14 -8.10 -16.13
C LYS A 94 -4.65 -7.79 -16.23
N VAL A 95 -4.01 -7.50 -15.10
CA VAL A 95 -2.54 -7.35 -15.05
C VAL A 95 -1.88 -8.59 -15.64
N GLN A 96 -0.72 -8.41 -16.26
CA GLN A 96 0.00 -9.50 -16.93
C GLN A 96 1.16 -10.02 -16.09
N VAL A 97 1.71 -9.18 -15.22
CA VAL A 97 2.91 -9.47 -14.44
C VAL A 97 2.66 -9.12 -12.98
N ILE A 98 2.92 -10.06 -12.07
CA ILE A 98 2.94 -9.80 -10.62
C ILE A 98 4.40 -9.81 -10.16
N VAL A 99 4.84 -8.74 -9.50
CA VAL A 99 6.20 -8.56 -9.00
C VAL A 99 6.16 -8.44 -7.48
N VAL A 100 6.98 -9.23 -6.79
CA VAL A 100 7.20 -9.10 -5.34
C VAL A 100 8.62 -8.61 -5.12
N ILE A 101 8.78 -7.44 -4.51
CA ILE A 101 10.08 -6.76 -4.37
C ILE A 101 10.44 -6.67 -2.89
N GLY A 102 11.42 -7.49 -2.48
CA GLY A 102 12.11 -7.33 -1.20
C GLY A 102 13.10 -6.15 -1.24
N HIS A 103 13.67 -5.80 -0.10
CA HIS A 103 14.71 -4.78 -0.03
C HIS A 103 15.68 -5.07 1.12
N SER A 104 16.90 -4.54 1.00
CA SER A 104 17.92 -4.64 2.03
C SER A 104 17.54 -3.89 3.31
N CYS A 105 17.99 -4.41 4.45
CA CYS A 105 17.78 -3.83 5.77
C CYS A 105 16.28 -3.65 6.10
N CYS A 106 15.47 -4.65 5.77
CA CYS A 106 14.03 -4.63 6.01
C CYS A 106 13.71 -4.84 7.49
N GLY A 107 13.08 -3.84 8.11
CA GLY A 107 12.68 -3.90 9.52
C GLY A 107 11.73 -5.05 9.85
N GLY A 108 10.81 -5.39 8.94
CA GLY A 108 9.89 -6.53 9.13
C GLY A 108 10.59 -7.89 9.04
N ILE A 109 11.58 -8.03 8.15
CA ILE A 109 12.39 -9.27 8.06
C ILE A 109 13.32 -9.41 9.27
N ARG A 110 13.92 -8.31 9.71
CA ARG A 110 14.69 -8.28 10.96
C ARG A 110 13.82 -8.73 12.15
N ALA A 111 12.60 -8.18 12.25
CA ALA A 111 11.65 -8.58 13.29
C ALA A 111 11.32 -10.07 13.23
N LEU A 112 11.05 -10.62 12.04
CA LEU A 112 10.82 -12.06 11.84
C LEU A 112 12.00 -12.92 12.34
N LEU A 113 13.23 -12.56 11.97
CA LEU A 113 14.41 -13.34 12.38
C LEU A 113 14.63 -13.28 13.89
N SER A 114 14.34 -12.13 14.51
CA SER A 114 14.45 -11.91 15.96
C SER A 114 13.38 -12.65 16.78
N LEU A 115 12.31 -13.18 16.17
CA LEU A 115 11.30 -13.94 16.90
C LEU A 115 11.91 -15.20 17.54
N LYS A 116 11.68 -15.34 18.84
CA LYS A 116 12.01 -16.56 19.60
C LYS A 116 10.82 -17.52 19.55
N ASP A 117 11.09 -18.79 19.28
CA ASP A 117 10.03 -19.79 19.16
C ASP A 117 9.42 -20.05 20.55
N GLY A 118 8.08 -20.02 20.65
CA GLY A 118 7.35 -20.17 21.92
C GLY A 118 7.33 -18.93 22.84
N ALA A 119 7.99 -17.83 22.47
CA ALA A 119 7.90 -16.58 23.24
C ALA A 119 6.57 -15.86 22.98
N PRO A 120 6.01 -15.15 23.98
CA PRO A 120 4.84 -14.29 23.76
C PRO A 120 5.17 -13.17 22.79
N ASP A 121 4.17 -12.74 22.03
CA ASP A 121 4.28 -11.60 21.13
C ASP A 121 4.33 -10.30 21.96
N ASN A 122 5.18 -9.35 21.57
CA ASN A 122 5.31 -8.05 22.22
C ASN A 122 4.36 -7.01 21.59
N PHE A 123 3.97 -7.22 20.34
CA PHE A 123 3.00 -6.41 19.63
C PHE A 123 1.70 -7.20 19.36
N HIS A 124 0.63 -6.49 19.03
CA HIS A 124 -0.68 -7.08 18.78
C HIS A 124 -0.83 -7.71 17.39
N PHE A 125 -0.07 -7.21 16.40
CA PHE A 125 -0.20 -7.60 15.00
C PHE A 125 1.13 -7.88 14.31
N VAL A 126 2.22 -7.19 14.69
CA VAL A 126 3.47 -7.25 13.92
C VAL A 126 4.04 -8.66 13.87
N GLU A 127 4.15 -9.36 15.00
CA GLU A 127 4.67 -10.73 15.02
C GLU A 127 3.78 -11.70 14.24
N ASP A 128 2.47 -11.63 14.42
CA ASP A 128 1.50 -12.45 13.68
C ASP A 128 1.63 -12.25 12.16
N TRP A 129 1.77 -11.01 11.70
CA TRP A 129 1.94 -10.70 10.29
C TRP A 129 3.25 -11.26 9.74
N VAL A 130 4.38 -10.96 10.38
CA VAL A 130 5.68 -11.37 9.82
C VAL A 130 5.88 -12.89 9.84
N ARG A 131 5.13 -13.63 10.68
CA ARG A 131 5.11 -15.11 10.68
C ARG A 131 4.65 -15.72 9.35
N ILE A 132 4.06 -14.95 8.42
CA ILE A 132 3.89 -15.40 7.02
C ILE A 132 5.23 -15.89 6.44
N GLY A 133 6.34 -15.24 6.78
CA GLY A 133 7.69 -15.62 6.33
C GLY A 133 8.34 -16.75 7.14
N SER A 134 7.65 -17.39 8.09
CA SER A 134 8.23 -18.45 8.93
C SER A 134 8.90 -19.60 8.16
N PRO A 135 8.36 -20.08 7.01
CA PRO A 135 9.05 -21.09 6.21
C PRO A 135 10.45 -20.64 5.77
N ALA A 136 10.61 -19.38 5.37
CA ALA A 136 11.89 -18.79 5.00
C ALA A 136 12.82 -18.65 6.23
N LYS A 137 12.30 -18.18 7.37
CA LYS A 137 13.05 -18.09 8.64
C LYS A 137 13.62 -19.45 9.03
N ASN A 138 12.80 -20.50 8.97
CA ASN A 138 13.20 -21.85 9.35
C ASN A 138 14.29 -22.40 8.43
N LYS A 139 14.17 -22.16 7.12
CA LYS A 139 15.21 -22.51 6.14
C LYS A 139 16.53 -21.81 6.47
N VAL A 140 16.52 -20.50 6.67
CA VAL A 140 17.73 -19.72 6.98
C VAL A 140 18.37 -20.15 8.30
N LYS A 141 17.57 -20.36 9.36
CA LYS A 141 18.09 -20.85 10.64
C LYS A 141 18.70 -22.25 10.53
N LYS A 142 18.20 -23.10 9.63
CA LYS A 142 18.74 -24.45 9.42
C LYS A 142 20.01 -24.45 8.59
N GLU A 143 20.03 -23.71 7.48
CA GLU A 143 21.10 -23.75 6.46
C GLU A 143 22.22 -22.73 6.73
N HIS A 144 21.94 -21.68 7.51
CA HIS A 144 22.84 -20.54 7.72
C HIS A 144 22.97 -20.14 9.19
N ALA A 145 22.84 -21.10 10.12
CA ALA A 145 22.89 -20.83 11.57
C ALA A 145 24.17 -20.11 12.04
N SER A 146 25.31 -20.40 11.40
CA SER A 146 26.63 -19.84 11.74
C SER A 146 26.92 -18.49 11.08
N VAL A 147 26.06 -18.04 10.16
CA VAL A 147 26.22 -16.76 9.46
C VAL A 147 25.88 -15.61 10.42
N PRO A 148 26.57 -14.46 10.39
CA PRO A 148 26.23 -13.30 11.22
C PRO A 148 24.77 -12.86 11.04
N PHE A 149 24.16 -12.28 12.08
CA PHE A 149 22.73 -11.98 12.10
C PHE A 149 22.27 -11.08 10.94
N ASP A 150 23.04 -10.05 10.60
CA ASP A 150 22.68 -9.12 9.50
C ASP A 150 22.83 -9.79 8.12
N ASP A 151 23.77 -10.73 7.98
CA ASP A 151 23.91 -11.54 6.76
C ASP A 151 22.78 -12.57 6.65
N GLN A 152 22.35 -13.16 7.77
CA GLN A 152 21.13 -13.99 7.81
C GLN A 152 19.89 -13.18 7.42
N CYS A 153 19.77 -11.92 7.86
CA CYS A 153 18.69 -11.03 7.43
C CYS A 153 18.73 -10.84 5.91
N SER A 154 19.91 -10.61 5.33
CA SER A 154 20.08 -10.41 3.89
C SER A 154 19.69 -11.65 3.06
N ILE A 155 19.94 -12.84 3.58
CA ILE A 155 19.49 -14.10 2.96
C ILE A 155 17.96 -14.25 3.13
N LEU A 156 17.45 -13.99 4.34
CA LEU A 156 16.03 -14.11 4.65
C LEU A 156 15.16 -13.14 3.85
N GLU A 157 15.65 -11.94 3.54
CA GLU A 157 14.96 -10.97 2.67
C GLU A 157 14.66 -11.56 1.30
N LYS A 158 15.57 -12.34 0.73
CA LYS A 158 15.38 -13.03 -0.57
C LYS A 158 14.46 -14.25 -0.43
N GLU A 159 14.64 -15.04 0.62
CA GLU A 159 13.80 -16.23 0.85
C GLU A 159 12.35 -15.89 1.19
N ALA A 160 12.10 -14.76 1.85
CA ALA A 160 10.74 -14.28 2.12
C ALA A 160 10.00 -13.87 0.83
N VAL A 161 10.72 -13.37 -0.19
CA VAL A 161 10.16 -13.15 -1.52
C VAL A 161 9.74 -14.48 -2.15
N ASN A 162 10.58 -15.53 -2.04
CA ASN A 162 10.23 -16.87 -2.54
C ASN A 162 8.97 -17.44 -1.87
N VAL A 163 8.83 -17.28 -0.55
CA VAL A 163 7.61 -17.67 0.18
C VAL A 163 6.39 -16.90 -0.33
N SER A 164 6.52 -15.59 -0.57
CA SER A 164 5.44 -14.77 -1.10
C SER A 164 5.04 -15.18 -2.52
N LEU A 165 6.00 -15.49 -3.39
CA LEU A 165 5.76 -16.02 -4.74
C LEU A 165 5.07 -17.39 -4.70
N GLN A 166 5.41 -18.23 -3.71
CA GLN A 166 4.73 -19.51 -3.51
C GLN A 166 3.29 -19.30 -3.00
N ASN A 167 3.09 -18.37 -2.06
CA ASN A 167 1.77 -18.03 -1.54
C ASN A 167 0.84 -17.49 -2.63
N LEU A 168 1.35 -16.70 -3.59
CA LEU A 168 0.57 -16.27 -4.76
C LEU A 168 -0.08 -17.43 -5.51
N LYS A 169 0.57 -18.60 -5.59
CA LYS A 169 0.02 -19.79 -6.26
C LYS A 169 -1.13 -20.46 -5.51
N SER A 170 -1.37 -20.08 -4.25
CA SER A 170 -2.54 -20.55 -3.49
C SER A 170 -3.84 -19.84 -3.90
N TYR A 171 -3.76 -18.72 -4.62
CA TYR A 171 -4.93 -18.00 -5.12
C TYR A 171 -5.43 -18.63 -6.44
N PRO A 172 -6.70 -19.10 -6.52
CA PRO A 172 -7.22 -19.80 -7.70
C PRO A 172 -7.04 -19.03 -9.00
N PHE A 173 -7.41 -17.75 -9.03
CA PHE A 173 -7.29 -16.88 -10.20
C PHE A 173 -5.83 -16.60 -10.61
N VAL A 174 -4.87 -16.66 -9.69
CA VAL A 174 -3.44 -16.58 -10.04
C VAL A 174 -3.00 -17.88 -10.70
N LYS A 175 -3.39 -19.03 -10.13
CA LYS A 175 -3.09 -20.36 -10.69
C LYS A 175 -3.68 -20.51 -12.09
N GLU A 176 -4.93 -20.09 -12.28
CA GLU A 176 -5.61 -20.07 -13.57
C GLU A 176 -4.93 -19.12 -14.56
N GLY A 177 -4.56 -17.91 -14.12
CA GLY A 177 -3.85 -16.96 -14.98
C GLY A 177 -2.48 -17.46 -15.44
N LEU A 178 -1.74 -18.14 -14.57
CA LEU A 178 -0.47 -18.79 -14.91
C LEU A 178 -0.68 -19.97 -15.88
N ALA A 179 -1.66 -20.83 -15.62
CA ALA A 179 -1.95 -21.98 -16.48
C ALA A 179 -2.48 -21.56 -17.86
N GLY A 180 -3.29 -20.49 -17.92
CA GLY A 180 -3.84 -19.93 -19.15
C GLY A 180 -2.92 -18.93 -19.87
N GLY A 181 -1.74 -18.61 -19.31
CA GLY A 181 -0.76 -17.71 -19.91
C GLY A 181 -1.13 -16.22 -19.93
N THR A 182 -2.20 -15.83 -19.22
CA THR A 182 -2.56 -14.42 -19.03
C THR A 182 -1.68 -13.74 -17.98
N LEU A 183 -1.19 -14.49 -16.99
CA LEU A 183 -0.11 -14.11 -16.10
C LEU A 183 1.19 -14.78 -16.55
N LYS A 184 2.20 -13.97 -16.84
CA LYS A 184 3.51 -14.43 -17.32
C LYS A 184 4.59 -13.41 -16.99
N LEU A 185 5.84 -13.85 -17.07
CA LEU A 185 7.00 -12.96 -16.94
C LEU A 185 7.75 -12.91 -18.28
N PRO A 186 7.31 -12.06 -19.23
CA PRO A 186 7.98 -11.94 -20.50
C PRO A 186 9.28 -11.13 -20.35
N GLN A 187 10.23 -11.37 -21.24
CA GLN A 187 11.57 -10.78 -21.16
C GLN A 187 11.55 -9.24 -21.20
N ASP A 188 10.70 -8.66 -22.04
CA ASP A 188 10.54 -7.20 -22.15
C ASP A 188 10.02 -6.57 -20.84
N ALA A 189 9.22 -7.31 -20.06
CA ALA A 189 8.77 -6.84 -18.76
C ALA A 189 9.91 -6.79 -17.74
N ILE A 190 10.83 -7.77 -17.77
CA ILE A 190 12.03 -7.78 -16.92
C ILE A 190 12.95 -6.61 -17.31
N GLU A 191 13.17 -6.41 -18.61
CA GLU A 191 13.98 -5.32 -19.14
C GLU A 191 13.43 -3.95 -18.76
N ARG A 192 12.11 -3.74 -18.84
CA ARG A 192 11.45 -2.50 -18.42
C ARG A 192 11.68 -2.17 -16.94
N LEU A 193 11.59 -3.16 -16.05
CA LEU A 193 11.83 -2.96 -14.62
C LEU A 193 13.32 -2.73 -14.31
N THR A 194 14.19 -3.50 -14.97
CA THR A 194 15.65 -3.41 -14.78
C THR A 194 16.21 -2.09 -15.27
N SER A 195 15.81 -1.66 -16.46
CA SER A 195 16.19 -0.35 -17.03
C SER A 195 15.67 0.80 -16.17
N GLY A 196 14.44 0.71 -15.66
CA GLY A 196 13.87 1.68 -14.74
C GLY A 196 14.68 1.82 -13.45
N PHE A 197 15.08 0.70 -12.84
CA PHE A 197 15.97 0.72 -11.68
C PHE A 197 17.36 1.30 -11.98
N GLN A 198 17.95 0.93 -13.13
CA GLN A 198 19.25 1.45 -13.53
C GLN A 198 19.20 2.97 -13.73
N GLN A 199 18.14 3.50 -14.34
CA GLN A 199 17.93 4.94 -14.49
C GLN A 199 17.75 5.62 -13.13
N PHE A 200 16.95 5.05 -12.23
CA PHE A 200 16.83 5.56 -10.86
C PHE A 200 18.20 5.62 -10.16
N LYS A 201 18.98 4.54 -10.27
CA LYS A 201 20.30 4.46 -9.66
C LYS A 201 21.21 5.59 -10.15
N VAL A 202 21.37 5.73 -11.47
CA VAL A 202 22.29 6.70 -12.07
C VAL A 202 21.79 8.14 -11.93
N ASN A 203 20.49 8.38 -12.10
CA ASN A 203 19.96 9.74 -12.17
C ASN A 203 19.45 10.29 -10.84
N VAL A 204 19.21 9.44 -9.85
CA VAL A 204 18.64 9.85 -8.56
C VAL A 204 19.51 9.40 -7.40
N TYR A 205 19.78 8.10 -7.27
CA TYR A 205 20.49 7.56 -6.11
C TYR A 205 21.94 8.05 -6.02
N ASP A 206 22.73 7.82 -7.06
CA ASP A 206 24.16 8.14 -7.08
C ASP A 206 24.42 9.67 -7.09
N LYS A 207 23.44 10.47 -7.52
CA LYS A 207 23.52 11.95 -7.56
C LYS A 207 23.09 12.64 -6.27
N LYS A 208 22.53 11.92 -5.30
CA LYS A 208 22.00 12.48 -4.04
C LYS A 208 22.54 11.75 -2.80
N PRO A 209 23.86 11.62 -2.63
CA PRO A 209 24.43 10.93 -1.47
C PRO A 209 24.01 11.54 -0.12
N GLU A 210 23.74 12.84 -0.07
CA GLU A 210 23.23 13.56 1.11
C GLU A 210 21.81 13.14 1.49
N LEU A 211 21.00 12.72 0.51
CA LEU A 211 19.65 12.22 0.75
C LEU A 211 19.65 10.74 1.17
N PHE A 212 20.43 9.90 0.47
CA PHE A 212 20.42 8.45 0.69
C PHE A 212 21.40 7.96 1.75
N GLY A 213 22.49 8.69 2.01
CA GLY A 213 23.51 8.34 2.99
C GLY A 213 22.93 8.14 4.40
N PRO A 214 22.19 9.12 4.96
CA PRO A 214 21.58 8.99 6.28
C PRO A 214 20.57 7.83 6.40
N LEU A 215 19.88 7.48 5.30
CA LEU A 215 18.84 6.45 5.26
C LEU A 215 19.39 5.00 5.34
N LYS A 216 20.71 4.83 5.24
CA LYS A 216 21.36 3.53 5.40
C LYS A 216 21.26 3.02 6.83
N SER A 217 21.32 3.92 7.82
CA SER A 217 21.27 3.59 9.25
C SER A 217 19.86 3.26 9.74
N GLY A 218 18.82 3.66 9.00
CA GLY A 218 17.44 3.39 9.36
C GLY A 218 16.46 4.34 8.68
N GLN A 219 15.18 4.20 9.01
CA GLN A 219 14.13 5.13 8.62
C GLN A 219 13.54 5.78 9.87
N ALA A 220 13.16 7.05 9.74
CA ALA A 220 12.41 7.79 10.76
C ALA A 220 11.35 8.65 10.06
N PRO A 221 10.37 8.03 9.38
CA PRO A 221 9.39 8.77 8.62
C PRO A 221 8.49 9.59 9.53
N LYS A 222 8.22 10.82 9.10
CA LYS A 222 7.29 11.70 9.80
C LYS A 222 5.84 11.29 9.58
N TYR A 223 5.55 10.76 8.39
CA TYR A 223 4.21 10.40 7.96
C TYR A 223 4.03 8.89 7.89
N MET A 224 2.84 8.42 8.24
CA MET A 224 2.27 7.21 7.67
C MET A 224 1.18 7.61 6.67
N VAL A 225 1.20 7.02 5.48
CA VAL A 225 0.25 7.35 4.40
C VAL A 225 -0.51 6.09 3.97
N PHE A 226 -1.83 6.16 4.00
CA PHE A 226 -2.73 5.22 3.34
C PHE A 226 -3.15 5.80 1.99
N ALA A 227 -2.89 5.06 0.92
CA ALA A 227 -3.30 5.44 -0.43
C ALA A 227 -3.89 4.25 -1.18
N CYS A 228 -4.68 4.51 -2.22
CA CYS A 228 -5.25 3.44 -3.03
C CYS A 228 -4.14 2.72 -3.82
N SER A 229 -4.34 1.43 -4.12
CA SER A 229 -3.46 0.65 -5.00
C SER A 229 -3.53 1.05 -6.48
N ASP A 230 -4.50 1.88 -6.85
CA ASP A 230 -4.70 2.42 -8.21
C ASP A 230 -3.40 2.95 -8.84
N SER A 231 -3.16 2.62 -10.10
CA SER A 231 -1.88 2.89 -10.77
C SER A 231 -1.61 4.37 -11.06
N ARG A 232 -2.59 5.26 -10.84
CA ARG A 232 -2.49 6.69 -11.15
C ARG A 232 -2.06 7.56 -9.97
N VAL A 233 -2.15 7.05 -8.74
CA VAL A 233 -2.20 7.88 -7.51
C VAL A 233 -1.10 7.58 -6.50
N CYS A 234 0.12 7.25 -6.95
CA CYS A 234 1.22 6.96 -6.02
C CYS A 234 1.60 8.21 -5.19
N PRO A 235 1.49 8.18 -3.85
CA PRO A 235 1.65 9.37 -3.00
C PRO A 235 3.08 9.92 -3.01
N SER A 236 4.10 9.07 -3.21
CA SER A 236 5.48 9.57 -3.34
C SER A 236 5.67 10.44 -4.57
N VAL A 237 4.94 10.16 -5.64
CA VAL A 237 4.98 10.94 -6.87
C VAL A 237 4.07 12.15 -6.75
N THR A 238 2.79 11.94 -6.42
CA THR A 238 1.78 13.01 -6.43
C THR A 238 1.98 14.04 -5.34
N LEU A 239 2.59 13.69 -4.21
CA LEU A 239 2.92 14.63 -3.12
C LEU A 239 4.42 14.95 -3.03
N GLY A 240 5.22 14.48 -3.99
CA GLY A 240 6.67 14.70 -4.03
C GLY A 240 7.39 14.27 -2.74
N LEU A 241 6.93 13.19 -2.09
CA LEU A 241 7.54 12.68 -0.86
C LEU A 241 8.90 12.03 -1.20
N GLN A 242 9.95 12.52 -0.56
CA GLN A 242 11.29 12.02 -0.69
C GLN A 242 11.45 10.68 0.05
N PRO A 243 12.43 9.85 -0.34
CA PRO A 243 12.86 8.70 0.42
C PRO A 243 13.06 9.06 1.91
N GLY A 244 12.48 8.25 2.80
CA GLY A 244 12.54 8.47 4.24
C GLY A 244 11.40 9.30 4.83
N GLU A 245 10.59 10.02 4.04
CA GLU A 245 9.56 10.91 4.61
C GLU A 245 8.27 10.17 5.03
N ALA A 246 7.87 9.12 4.31
CA ALA A 246 6.56 8.49 4.51
C ALA A 246 6.57 6.96 4.49
N PHE A 247 6.14 6.37 5.60
CA PHE A 247 5.80 4.95 5.67
C PHE A 247 4.45 4.73 4.98
N THR A 248 4.39 3.94 3.90
CA THR A 248 3.22 3.92 3.02
C THR A 248 2.53 2.56 2.98
N VAL A 249 1.23 2.55 3.22
CA VAL A 249 0.35 1.41 2.94
C VAL A 249 -0.46 1.70 1.68
N ARG A 250 -0.52 0.72 0.78
CA ARG A 250 -1.39 0.80 -0.39
C ARG A 250 -2.28 -0.43 -0.49
N ASN A 251 -3.59 -0.20 -0.56
CA ASN A 251 -4.63 -1.23 -0.69
C ASN A 251 -5.81 -0.72 -1.53
N ILE A 252 -6.81 -1.57 -1.76
CA ILE A 252 -8.02 -1.16 -2.48
C ILE A 252 -8.71 -0.01 -1.73
N ALA A 253 -8.92 1.11 -2.43
CA ALA A 253 -9.62 2.31 -1.97
C ALA A 253 -9.03 2.99 -0.73
N ALA A 254 -7.75 2.80 -0.43
CA ALA A 254 -7.06 3.40 0.72
C ALA A 254 -7.75 3.12 2.07
N MET A 255 -8.51 2.03 2.16
CA MET A 255 -9.37 1.78 3.31
C MET A 255 -8.55 1.35 4.52
N VAL A 256 -8.95 1.87 5.68
CA VAL A 256 -8.44 1.43 6.99
C VAL A 256 -9.59 0.76 7.74
N PRO A 257 -9.54 -0.55 8.00
CA PRO A 257 -10.53 -1.22 8.83
C PRO A 257 -10.35 -0.86 10.31
N GLY A 258 -11.39 -1.12 11.11
CA GLY A 258 -11.29 -1.02 12.58
C GLY A 258 -10.31 -2.06 13.17
N TYR A 259 -9.90 -1.83 14.41
CA TYR A 259 -9.03 -2.71 15.16
C TYR A 259 -9.63 -4.12 15.30
N ASP A 260 -9.01 -5.09 14.63
CA ASP A 260 -9.40 -6.51 14.68
C ASP A 260 -8.15 -7.39 14.51
N LYS A 261 -7.76 -8.10 15.58
CA LYS A 261 -6.59 -8.99 15.61
C LYS A 261 -6.74 -10.28 14.79
N THR A 262 -7.93 -10.55 14.26
CA THR A 262 -8.23 -11.79 13.53
C THR A 262 -8.37 -11.58 12.03
N LYS A 263 -8.91 -10.44 11.58
CA LYS A 263 -9.24 -10.20 10.16
C LYS A 263 -8.28 -9.27 9.40
N TYR A 264 -7.70 -8.28 10.08
CA TYR A 264 -7.04 -7.15 9.41
C TYR A 264 -5.58 -6.99 9.82
N THR A 265 -4.89 -8.11 10.03
CA THR A 265 -3.55 -8.13 10.61
C THR A 265 -2.50 -7.43 9.75
N GLY A 266 -2.67 -7.39 8.42
CA GLY A 266 -1.79 -6.62 7.52
C GLY A 266 -1.86 -5.11 7.72
N ILE A 267 -3.06 -4.54 7.93
CA ILE A 267 -3.19 -3.11 8.19
C ILE A 267 -2.85 -2.79 9.64
N GLY A 268 -3.29 -3.63 10.58
CA GLY A 268 -2.98 -3.48 11.99
C GLY A 268 -1.48 -3.49 12.26
N SER A 269 -0.73 -4.42 11.65
CA SER A 269 0.74 -4.47 11.79
C SER A 269 1.43 -3.25 11.22
N ALA A 270 0.95 -2.70 10.11
CA ALA A 270 1.51 -1.50 9.52
C ALA A 270 1.29 -0.26 10.42
N ILE A 271 0.07 -0.10 10.97
CA ILE A 271 -0.23 1.02 11.89
C ILE A 271 0.60 0.85 13.17
N GLU A 272 0.59 -0.34 13.76
CA GLU A 272 1.32 -0.63 14.98
C GLU A 272 2.82 -0.39 14.82
N TYR A 273 3.42 -0.87 13.73
CA TYR A 273 4.85 -0.63 13.48
C TYR A 273 5.15 0.86 13.29
N ALA A 274 4.33 1.58 12.51
CA ALA A 274 4.51 3.00 12.28
C ALA A 274 4.40 3.82 13.57
N VAL A 275 3.38 3.55 14.39
CA VAL A 275 3.10 4.31 15.61
C VAL A 275 4.01 3.88 16.76
N CYS A 276 4.15 2.59 17.00
CA CYS A 276 4.84 2.06 18.18
C CYS A 276 6.35 1.97 17.97
N ALA A 277 6.83 1.60 16.79
CA ALA A 277 8.25 1.42 16.51
C ALA A 277 8.89 2.63 15.82
N LEU A 278 8.27 3.17 14.77
CA LEU A 278 8.82 4.31 14.02
C LEU A 278 8.47 5.68 14.61
N LYS A 279 7.49 5.74 15.51
CA LYS A 279 7.03 6.98 16.15
C LYS A 279 6.66 8.07 15.13
N VAL A 280 5.94 7.70 14.06
CA VAL A 280 5.40 8.68 13.11
C VAL A 280 4.57 9.72 13.85
N GLU A 281 4.50 10.95 13.32
CA GLU A 281 3.76 12.05 13.95
C GLU A 281 2.38 12.27 13.30
N VAL A 282 2.19 11.77 12.07
CA VAL A 282 1.00 12.09 11.26
C VAL A 282 0.54 10.87 10.48
N LEU A 283 -0.73 10.49 10.67
CA LEU A 283 -1.41 9.49 9.85
C LEU A 283 -2.28 10.21 8.80
N VAL A 284 -2.05 9.91 7.52
CA VAL A 284 -2.75 10.51 6.39
C VAL A 284 -3.52 9.43 5.64
N VAL A 285 -4.82 9.63 5.40
CA VAL A 285 -5.63 8.77 4.52
C VAL A 285 -6.02 9.56 3.27
N ILE A 286 -5.62 9.07 2.10
CA ILE A 286 -5.78 9.75 0.82
C ILE A 286 -6.76 8.98 -0.07
N GLY A 287 -7.98 9.51 -0.20
CA GLY A 287 -8.92 9.12 -1.25
C GLY A 287 -8.53 9.73 -2.60
N HIS A 288 -9.15 9.28 -3.68
CA HIS A 288 -8.90 9.87 -5.00
C HIS A 288 -10.12 9.76 -5.91
N SER A 289 -10.19 10.64 -6.92
CA SER A 289 -11.26 10.62 -7.91
C SER A 289 -11.25 9.39 -8.80
N CYS A 290 -12.45 9.01 -9.24
CA CYS A 290 -12.71 7.86 -10.10
C CYS A 290 -12.14 6.56 -9.51
N CYS A 291 -12.29 6.37 -8.19
CA CYS A 291 -11.76 5.20 -7.51
C CYS A 291 -12.58 3.94 -7.80
N GLY A 292 -11.96 2.96 -8.45
CA GLY A 292 -12.61 1.68 -8.80
C GLY A 292 -13.14 0.91 -7.58
N GLY A 293 -12.45 0.97 -6.44
CA GLY A 293 -12.92 0.33 -5.20
C GLY A 293 -14.12 1.05 -4.56
N ILE A 294 -14.19 2.38 -4.65
CA ILE A 294 -15.36 3.15 -4.18
C ILE A 294 -16.55 2.94 -5.09
N ARG A 295 -16.31 2.89 -6.42
CA ARG A 295 -17.34 2.50 -7.39
C ARG A 295 -17.90 1.12 -7.06
N ALA A 296 -17.03 0.14 -6.79
CA ALA A 296 -17.44 -1.21 -6.39
C ALA A 296 -18.30 -1.19 -5.12
N LEU A 297 -17.90 -0.43 -4.09
CA LEU A 297 -18.69 -0.25 -2.86
C LEU A 297 -20.09 0.31 -3.12
N LEU A 298 -20.21 1.37 -3.93
CA LEU A 298 -21.49 1.99 -4.21
C LEU A 298 -22.40 1.07 -5.03
N SER A 299 -21.82 0.30 -5.96
CA SER A 299 -22.51 -0.67 -6.79
C SER A 299 -22.99 -1.92 -6.06
N LEU A 300 -22.51 -2.20 -4.84
CA LEU A 300 -22.97 -3.37 -4.08
C LEU A 300 -24.49 -3.33 -3.89
N GLN A 301 -25.16 -4.42 -4.24
CA GLN A 301 -26.58 -4.62 -3.94
C GLN A 301 -26.71 -5.34 -2.60
N ASP A 302 -27.53 -4.79 -1.71
CA ASP A 302 -27.68 -5.33 -0.35
C ASP A 302 -28.40 -6.69 -0.41
N GLY A 303 -27.74 -7.75 0.08
CA GLY A 303 -28.25 -9.13 0.04
C GLY A 303 -27.97 -9.92 -1.24
N ALA A 304 -27.31 -9.33 -2.24
CA ALA A 304 -26.87 -10.04 -3.43
C ALA A 304 -25.67 -10.96 -3.12
N PRO A 305 -25.52 -12.09 -3.83
CA PRO A 305 -24.32 -12.92 -3.69
C PRO A 305 -23.09 -12.16 -4.19
N ASP A 306 -21.98 -12.39 -3.49
CA ASP A 306 -20.67 -11.85 -3.84
C ASP A 306 -20.21 -12.43 -5.20
N THR A 307 -19.84 -11.56 -6.14
CA THR A 307 -19.25 -11.89 -7.46
C THR A 307 -17.75 -12.15 -7.40
N PHE A 308 -17.09 -11.63 -6.37
CA PHE A 308 -15.67 -11.77 -6.10
C PHE A 308 -15.46 -12.48 -4.77
N HIS A 309 -14.29 -13.09 -4.58
CA HIS A 309 -13.96 -13.82 -3.36
C HIS A 309 -13.62 -12.91 -2.18
N PHE A 310 -13.08 -11.73 -2.44
CA PHE A 310 -12.51 -10.83 -1.43
C PHE A 310 -12.94 -9.37 -1.61
N VAL A 311 -13.10 -8.90 -2.85
CA VAL A 311 -13.27 -7.46 -3.13
C VAL A 311 -14.48 -6.88 -2.41
N GLU A 312 -15.61 -7.58 -2.45
CA GLU A 312 -16.88 -7.10 -1.89
C GLU A 312 -16.85 -7.07 -0.36
N ASP A 313 -16.26 -8.09 0.29
CA ASP A 313 -16.03 -8.07 1.74
C ASP A 313 -15.08 -6.94 2.16
N TRP A 314 -14.01 -6.73 1.41
CA TRP A 314 -13.05 -5.67 1.71
C TRP A 314 -13.68 -4.27 1.64
N VAL A 315 -14.39 -3.96 0.55
CA VAL A 315 -14.93 -2.61 0.39
C VAL A 315 -16.07 -2.30 1.36
N LYS A 316 -16.71 -3.32 1.97
CA LYS A 316 -17.72 -3.14 3.04
C LYS A 316 -17.17 -2.44 4.29
N ILE A 317 -15.85 -2.26 4.44
CA ILE A 317 -15.28 -1.34 5.43
C ILE A 317 -15.91 0.06 5.32
N GLY A 318 -16.20 0.52 4.10
CA GLY A 318 -16.86 1.81 3.84
C GLY A 318 -18.39 1.77 3.88
N PHE A 319 -19.02 0.68 4.34
CA PHE A 319 -20.48 0.50 4.23
C PHE A 319 -21.28 1.63 4.89
N ILE A 320 -20.84 2.14 6.05
CA ILE A 320 -21.52 3.26 6.71
C ILE A 320 -21.47 4.56 5.88
N ALA A 321 -20.39 4.78 5.13
CA ALA A 321 -20.28 5.91 4.20
C ALA A 321 -21.22 5.72 2.99
N LYS A 322 -21.30 4.50 2.43
CA LYS A 322 -22.25 4.16 1.36
C LYS A 322 -23.69 4.49 1.80
N MET A 323 -24.07 4.10 3.01
CA MET A 323 -25.41 4.34 3.54
C MET A 323 -25.71 5.82 3.74
N LYS A 324 -24.74 6.59 4.25
CA LYS A 324 -24.85 8.04 4.34
C LYS A 324 -25.09 8.67 2.97
N VAL A 325 -24.27 8.33 1.97
CA VAL A 325 -24.39 8.89 0.62
C VAL A 325 -25.71 8.50 -0.05
N LYS A 326 -26.12 7.24 0.03
CA LYS A 326 -27.42 6.81 -0.53
C LYS A 326 -28.60 7.48 0.16
N LYS A 327 -28.50 7.84 1.44
CA LYS A 327 -29.57 8.54 2.16
C LYS A 327 -29.62 10.04 1.83
N GLU A 328 -28.47 10.71 1.84
CA GLU A 328 -28.38 12.17 1.75
C GLU A 328 -28.26 12.68 0.30
N HIS A 329 -27.83 11.81 -0.63
CA HIS A 329 -27.52 12.16 -2.02
C HIS A 329 -28.14 11.19 -3.04
N ALA A 330 -29.27 10.55 -2.72
CA ALA A 330 -29.94 9.60 -3.61
C ALA A 330 -30.29 10.15 -5.00
N SER A 331 -30.60 11.44 -5.11
CA SER A 331 -30.96 12.11 -6.37
C SER A 331 -29.76 12.57 -7.20
N VAL A 332 -28.55 12.50 -6.65
CA VAL A 332 -27.31 12.89 -7.32
C VAL A 332 -26.92 11.79 -8.34
N PRO A 333 -26.38 12.12 -9.52
CA PRO A 333 -25.89 11.11 -10.47
C PRO A 333 -24.89 10.13 -9.84
N PHE A 334 -24.83 8.90 -10.36
CA PHE A 334 -24.03 7.83 -9.75
C PHE A 334 -22.53 8.18 -9.61
N ASP A 335 -21.93 8.80 -10.62
CA ASP A 335 -20.51 9.16 -10.59
C ASP A 335 -20.25 10.33 -9.61
N ASP A 336 -21.22 11.23 -9.45
CA ASP A 336 -21.17 12.32 -8.46
C ASP A 336 -21.35 11.75 -7.04
N GLN A 337 -22.20 10.75 -6.84
CA GLN A 337 -22.29 10.00 -5.58
C GLN A 337 -20.97 9.29 -5.26
N CYS A 338 -20.29 8.71 -6.26
CA CYS A 338 -18.95 8.14 -6.07
C CYS A 338 -17.97 9.21 -5.57
N SER A 339 -17.98 10.39 -6.17
CA SER A 339 -17.09 11.51 -5.80
C SER A 339 -17.31 11.98 -4.36
N ILE A 340 -18.56 11.96 -3.88
CA ILE A 340 -18.89 12.24 -2.47
C ILE A 340 -18.41 11.07 -1.58
N LEU A 341 -18.71 9.83 -2.00
CA LEU A 341 -18.37 8.62 -1.24
C LEU A 341 -16.86 8.43 -1.06
N GLU A 342 -16.04 8.86 -2.01
CA GLU A 342 -14.58 8.85 -1.89
C GLU A 342 -14.09 9.62 -0.66
N LYS A 343 -14.69 10.78 -0.36
CA LYS A 343 -14.35 11.60 0.82
C LYS A 343 -14.95 11.02 2.09
N GLU A 344 -16.16 10.48 2.02
CA GLU A 344 -16.79 9.84 3.18
C GLU A 344 -16.10 8.53 3.58
N ALA A 345 -15.59 7.75 2.64
CA ALA A 345 -14.79 6.56 2.92
C ALA A 345 -13.46 6.88 3.61
N VAL A 346 -12.83 8.01 3.25
CA VAL A 346 -11.68 8.55 4.00
C VAL A 346 -12.10 8.87 5.45
N ASN A 347 -13.25 9.53 5.64
CA ASN A 347 -13.77 9.84 6.98
C ASN A 347 -14.02 8.59 7.83
N VAL A 348 -14.51 7.50 7.25
CA VAL A 348 -14.68 6.21 7.93
C VAL A 348 -13.33 5.63 8.34
N SER A 349 -12.36 5.65 7.43
CA SER A 349 -11.00 5.16 7.71
C SER A 349 -10.32 5.94 8.83
N LEU A 350 -10.53 7.26 8.91
CA LEU A 350 -10.05 8.09 10.02
C LEU A 350 -10.70 7.74 11.37
N GLU A 351 -12.00 7.40 11.39
CA GLU A 351 -12.63 6.91 12.62
C GLU A 351 -12.14 5.52 13.01
N ASN A 352 -11.95 4.65 12.03
CA ASN A 352 -11.39 3.32 12.26
C ASN A 352 -9.98 3.40 12.85
N LEU A 353 -9.14 4.35 12.42
CA LEU A 353 -7.84 4.60 13.06
C LEU A 353 -7.96 4.90 14.56
N LYS A 354 -9.00 5.63 15.00
CA LYS A 354 -9.24 5.94 16.42
C LYS A 354 -9.60 4.70 17.27
N THR A 355 -9.95 3.58 16.63
CA THR A 355 -10.21 2.31 17.33
C THR A 355 -8.95 1.57 17.75
N TYR A 356 -7.79 1.91 17.18
CA TYR A 356 -6.51 1.32 17.56
C TYR A 356 -6.00 1.92 18.88
N PRO A 357 -5.71 1.12 19.92
CA PRO A 357 -5.34 1.64 21.24
C PRO A 357 -4.15 2.60 21.22
N PHE A 358 -3.09 2.27 20.50
CA PHE A 358 -1.88 3.10 20.39
C PHE A 358 -2.07 4.36 19.53
N VAL A 359 -3.03 4.37 18.60
CA VAL A 359 -3.42 5.59 17.88
C VAL A 359 -4.23 6.49 18.80
N LYS A 360 -5.20 5.93 19.53
CA LYS A 360 -6.00 6.65 20.51
C LYS A 360 -5.12 7.30 21.58
N GLU A 361 -4.13 6.57 22.10
CA GLU A 361 -3.16 7.09 23.05
C GLU A 361 -2.32 8.22 22.46
N GLY A 362 -1.75 8.05 21.26
CA GLY A 362 -0.95 9.11 20.63
C GLY A 362 -1.75 10.36 20.30
N LEU A 363 -3.05 10.23 19.96
CA LEU A 363 -3.94 11.37 19.79
C LEU A 363 -4.23 12.09 21.11
N ALA A 364 -4.52 11.34 22.19
CA ALA A 364 -4.75 11.91 23.52
C ALA A 364 -3.52 12.66 24.06
N ASN A 365 -2.32 12.15 23.76
CA ASN A 365 -1.05 12.75 24.16
C ASN A 365 -0.55 13.85 23.21
N GLY A 366 -1.24 14.10 22.10
CA GLY A 366 -0.84 15.09 21.10
C GLY A 366 0.42 14.73 20.29
N THR A 367 0.88 13.48 20.36
CA THR A 367 2.04 12.98 19.61
C THR A 367 1.66 12.48 18.20
N LEU A 368 0.36 12.26 17.95
CA LEU A 368 -0.18 11.89 16.65
C LEU A 368 -1.22 12.89 16.17
N LYS A 369 -1.31 13.03 14.84
CA LYS A 369 -2.38 13.76 14.14
C LYS A 369 -3.01 12.90 13.06
N LEU A 370 -4.31 13.07 12.83
CA LEU A 370 -5.03 12.48 11.71
C LEU A 370 -5.31 13.53 10.62
N ILE A 371 -5.05 13.19 9.37
CA ILE A 371 -5.34 14.03 8.21
C ILE A 371 -6.09 13.20 7.17
N GLY A 372 -7.27 13.68 6.77
CA GLY A 372 -7.95 13.22 5.56
C GLY A 372 -7.47 14.03 4.36
N ALA A 373 -7.34 13.37 3.21
CA ALA A 373 -7.06 14.04 1.96
C ALA A 373 -7.79 13.38 0.79
N HIS A 374 -7.97 14.14 -0.28
CA HIS A 374 -8.53 13.67 -1.53
C HIS A 374 -7.74 14.26 -2.69
N TYR A 375 -7.24 13.39 -3.57
CA TYR A 375 -6.58 13.78 -4.81
C TYR A 375 -7.55 13.58 -5.98
N ASP A 376 -8.01 14.65 -6.59
CA ASP A 376 -8.71 14.58 -7.85
C ASP A 376 -7.70 14.52 -9.01
N PHE A 377 -7.54 13.32 -9.56
CA PHE A 377 -6.65 13.06 -10.70
C PHE A 377 -7.14 13.72 -12.01
N VAL A 378 -8.44 13.97 -12.14
CA VAL A 378 -9.05 14.51 -13.37
C VAL A 378 -8.88 16.01 -13.46
N SER A 379 -9.17 16.73 -12.37
CA SER A 379 -8.98 18.19 -12.28
C SER A 379 -7.56 18.58 -11.86
N GLY A 380 -6.80 17.65 -11.28
CA GLY A 380 -5.48 17.93 -10.72
C GLY A 380 -5.54 18.77 -9.45
N GLU A 381 -6.54 18.51 -8.60
CA GLU A 381 -6.74 19.19 -7.31
C GLU A 381 -6.40 18.29 -6.11
N PHE A 382 -5.90 18.89 -5.03
CA PHE A 382 -5.61 18.18 -3.78
C PHE A 382 -6.20 18.91 -2.59
N LEU A 383 -7.09 18.22 -1.89
CA LEU A 383 -7.81 18.75 -0.73
C LEU A 383 -7.36 18.00 0.53
N THR A 384 -7.27 18.71 1.65
CA THR A 384 -6.90 18.15 2.96
C THR A 384 -7.82 18.69 4.04
N TRP A 385 -8.18 17.85 5.01
CA TRP A 385 -8.95 18.24 6.20
C TRP A 385 -8.46 17.49 7.45
N LYS A 386 -8.75 18.06 8.62
CA LYS A 386 -8.47 17.45 9.93
C LYS A 386 -9.74 16.82 10.48
N LYS A 387 -9.60 15.77 11.29
CA LYS A 387 -10.70 15.07 11.95
C LYS A 387 -10.32 14.59 13.34
#